data_AF-A0A3B6DMQ3-F1
#
_entry.id   AF-A0A3B6DMQ3-F1
#
_cell.length_a   1.000
_cell.length_b   1.000
_cell.length_c   1.000
_cell.angle_alpha   90.00
_cell.angle_beta   90.00
_cell.angle_gamma   90.00
#
_symmetry.space_group_name_H-M   'P 1'
#
loop_
_entity.id
_entity.type
_entity.pdbx_description
1 polymer ?
#
loop_
_entity_poly.entity_id
_entity_poly.type
_entity_poly.pdbx_seq_one_letter_code
_entity_poly.pdbx_strand_id
1 'polypeptide(L)'
;MEAAVCDPLHRKYVLLPPVPDDLAASVALHPATAHEPRCEAFLVPLDDEDETAFGVMWMLHFTTRLAAFVYSSTTRQWQAVASKEWNELLLGQGESTMVSPIDRRFYGRHYAYGCFYWESIMGKKDLLVFDTRRMEFSSCNILPREFCPLDLAIVEAGEARLGLFGIHLEAGKFDLCYYIKRNKCEGSSQWQLEKTIPICSGCRPDIMAATGRYLLLGKFGPMRSVNSTPRQDLEYISVDVKTLQLARVCTKSSGFAFSKTWIYINFPPSLSSPKI
;
A
#
# COMPACT_ATOMS: atom_id res chain seq x y z
N MET A 1 3.73 -12.12 -21.28
CA MET A 1 2.68 -12.09 -20.24
C MET A 1 1.62 -11.10 -20.67
N GLU A 2 0.34 -11.40 -20.46
CA GLU A 2 -0.79 -10.53 -20.81
C GLU A 2 -1.40 -9.95 -19.54
N ALA A 3 -1.65 -8.64 -19.51
CA ALA A 3 -2.28 -7.95 -18.40
C ALA A 3 -3.47 -7.12 -18.91
N ALA A 4 -4.50 -6.98 -18.07
CA ALA A 4 -5.68 -6.19 -18.38
C ALA A 4 -5.98 -5.21 -17.24
N VAL A 5 -6.31 -3.98 -17.59
CA VAL A 5 -6.88 -3.01 -16.65
C VAL A 5 -8.38 -3.06 -16.78
N CYS A 6 -9.05 -3.44 -15.69
CA CYS A 6 -10.49 -3.63 -15.67
C CYS A 6 -11.22 -2.43 -15.06
N ASP A 7 -12.31 -2.07 -15.71
CA ASP A 7 -13.32 -1.17 -15.21
C ASP A 7 -14.57 -1.94 -14.77
N PRO A 8 -14.71 -2.26 -13.48
CA PRO A 8 -15.91 -2.93 -13.00
C PRO A 8 -17.18 -2.07 -13.03
N LEU A 9 -17.09 -0.73 -13.03
CA LEU A 9 -18.27 0.14 -13.07
C LEU A 9 -18.91 0.08 -14.45
N HIS A 10 -18.10 0.20 -15.50
CA HIS A 10 -18.57 0.18 -16.89
C HIS A 10 -18.44 -1.19 -17.57
N ARG A 11 -17.93 -2.20 -16.85
CA ARG A 11 -17.67 -3.56 -17.36
C ARG A 11 -16.78 -3.57 -18.61
N LYS A 12 -15.80 -2.66 -18.65
CA LYS A 12 -14.83 -2.54 -19.75
C LYS A 12 -13.47 -3.02 -19.29
N TYR A 13 -12.60 -3.34 -20.24
CA TYR A 13 -11.19 -3.59 -19.94
C TYR A 13 -10.31 -3.09 -21.08
N VAL A 14 -9.06 -2.79 -20.73
CA VAL A 14 -8.00 -2.45 -21.68
C VAL A 14 -6.91 -3.49 -21.54
N LEU A 15 -6.56 -4.17 -22.64
CA LEU A 15 -5.41 -5.06 -22.69
C LEU A 15 -4.14 -4.22 -22.81
N LEU A 16 -3.15 -4.54 -21.98
CA LEU A 16 -1.84 -3.92 -22.05
C LEU A 16 -0.96 -4.71 -23.03
N PRO A 17 -0.09 -4.03 -23.80
CA PRO A 17 0.92 -4.73 -24.57
C PRO A 17 1.85 -5.52 -23.64
N PRO A 18 2.47 -6.61 -24.10
CA PRO A 18 3.50 -7.30 -23.32
C PRO A 18 4.68 -6.35 -23.05
N VAL A 19 5.40 -6.58 -21.96
CA VAL A 19 6.68 -5.90 -21.72
C VAL A 19 7.67 -6.30 -22.83
N PRO A 20 8.26 -5.34 -23.57
CA PRO A 20 9.29 -5.60 -24.57
C PRO A 20 10.47 -6.43 -24.05
N ASP A 21 11.00 -7.34 -24.88
CA ASP A 21 12.05 -8.29 -24.48
C ASP A 21 13.36 -7.60 -24.08
N ASP A 22 13.69 -6.47 -24.70
CA ASP A 22 14.85 -5.64 -24.37
C ASP A 22 14.71 -5.04 -22.96
N LEU A 23 13.51 -4.57 -22.59
CA LEU A 23 13.22 -4.11 -21.24
C LEU A 23 13.23 -5.26 -20.23
N ALA A 24 12.67 -6.41 -20.57
CA ALA A 24 12.71 -7.60 -19.72
C ALA A 24 14.15 -8.08 -19.47
N ALA A 25 15.01 -8.03 -20.49
CA ALA A 25 16.42 -8.36 -20.40
C ALA A 25 17.20 -7.36 -19.53
N SER A 26 16.86 -6.06 -19.58
CA SER A 26 17.51 -5.02 -18.75
C SER A 26 17.35 -5.26 -17.24
N VAL A 27 16.22 -5.86 -16.84
CA VAL A 27 15.92 -6.25 -15.46
C VAL A 27 16.42 -7.67 -15.15
N ALA A 28 17.13 -8.30 -16.08
CA ALA A 28 17.63 -9.68 -16.00
C ALA A 28 16.56 -10.66 -15.48
N LEU A 29 15.37 -10.62 -16.08
CA LEU A 29 14.47 -11.78 -16.10
C LEU A 29 15.13 -12.89 -16.92
N HIS A 30 16.17 -13.52 -16.39
CA HIS A 30 16.75 -14.71 -17.01
C HIS A 30 15.98 -15.96 -16.53
N PRO A 31 15.41 -16.77 -17.44
CA PRO A 31 14.57 -17.91 -17.10
C PRO A 31 15.30 -19.06 -16.38
N ALA A 32 16.64 -19.00 -16.28
CA ALA A 32 17.45 -20.14 -15.85
C ALA A 32 17.88 -20.14 -14.36
N THR A 33 17.69 -19.06 -13.60
CA THR A 33 18.32 -18.93 -12.26
C THR A 33 17.45 -18.35 -11.15
N ALA A 34 16.17 -18.07 -11.38
CA ALA A 34 15.30 -17.54 -10.33
C ALA A 34 14.11 -18.46 -10.08
N HIS A 35 13.88 -18.83 -8.82
CA HIS A 35 12.51 -19.07 -8.37
C HIS A 35 11.63 -17.93 -8.91
N GLU A 36 10.48 -18.26 -9.52
CA GLU A 36 9.63 -17.27 -10.21
C GLU A 36 9.45 -16.02 -9.33
N PRO A 37 9.83 -14.82 -9.84
CA PRO A 37 9.71 -13.61 -9.06
C PRO A 37 8.24 -13.36 -8.74
N ARG A 38 7.96 -12.99 -7.49
CA ARG A 38 6.59 -12.63 -7.14
C ARG A 38 6.24 -11.32 -7.83
N CYS A 39 5.13 -11.37 -8.54
CA CYS A 39 4.63 -10.27 -9.36
C CYS A 39 3.47 -9.58 -8.65
N GLU A 40 3.48 -8.26 -8.64
CA GLU A 40 2.34 -7.47 -8.21
C GLU A 40 2.09 -6.33 -9.19
N ALA A 41 0.87 -6.24 -9.72
CA ALA A 41 0.49 -5.19 -10.66
C ALA A 41 -0.58 -4.28 -10.04
N PHE A 42 -0.47 -2.98 -10.25
CA PHE A 42 -1.40 -2.00 -9.72
C PHE A 42 -1.36 -0.67 -10.46
N LEU A 43 -2.42 0.11 -10.28
CA LEU A 43 -2.57 1.41 -10.91
C LEU A 43 -1.65 2.45 -10.24
N VAL A 44 -1.05 3.29 -11.06
CA VAL A 44 -0.22 4.42 -10.65
C VAL A 44 -0.83 5.71 -11.20
N PRO A 45 -0.98 6.76 -10.38
CA PRO A 45 -1.39 8.07 -10.87
C PRO A 45 -0.33 8.62 -11.83
N LEU A 46 -0.75 9.08 -13.00
CA LEU A 46 0.10 9.85 -13.90
C LEU A 46 -0.11 11.34 -13.61
N ASP A 47 0.97 12.12 -13.62
CA ASP A 47 0.97 13.57 -13.39
C ASP A 47 0.59 14.31 -14.70
N ASP A 48 -0.46 13.84 -15.38
CA ASP A 48 -0.96 14.38 -16.65
C ASP A 48 -2.27 15.16 -16.40
N GLU A 49 -2.44 16.31 -17.07
CA GLU A 49 -3.70 17.09 -17.08
C GLU A 49 -4.87 16.30 -17.68
N ASP A 50 -4.59 15.22 -18.41
CA ASP A 50 -5.57 14.31 -18.95
C ASP A 50 -6.21 13.48 -17.84
N GLU A 51 -7.42 13.86 -17.44
CA GLU A 51 -8.25 13.10 -16.47
C GLU A 51 -8.42 11.62 -16.88
N THR A 52 -8.14 11.25 -18.13
CA THR A 52 -8.26 9.88 -18.64
C THR A 52 -6.97 9.05 -18.65
N ALA A 53 -5.84 9.62 -18.24
CA ALA A 53 -4.57 8.91 -18.24
C ALA A 53 -4.45 7.96 -17.02
N PHE A 54 -3.83 6.81 -17.23
CA PHE A 54 -3.50 5.86 -16.17
C PHE A 54 -2.15 5.19 -16.36
N GLY A 55 -1.46 5.00 -15.26
CA GLY A 55 -0.24 4.20 -15.19
C GLY A 55 -0.56 2.81 -14.67
N VAL A 56 0.22 1.81 -15.11
CA VAL A 56 0.23 0.48 -14.48
C VAL A 56 1.65 0.17 -14.09
N MET A 57 1.91 0.04 -12.80
CA MET A 57 3.18 -0.49 -12.33
C MET A 57 3.06 -1.99 -12.13
N TRP A 58 4.01 -2.69 -12.71
CA TRP A 58 4.26 -4.10 -12.47
C TRP A 58 5.56 -4.25 -11.69
N MET A 59 5.43 -4.61 -10.42
CA MET A 59 6.53 -4.82 -9.49
C MET A 59 6.96 -6.28 -9.46
N LEU A 60 8.27 -6.49 -9.45
CA LEU A 60 8.94 -7.79 -9.47
C LEU A 60 9.82 -7.93 -8.25
N HIS A 61 9.45 -8.86 -7.38
CA HIS A 61 10.20 -9.20 -6.18
C HIS A 61 11.10 -10.40 -6.47
N PHE A 62 12.41 -10.14 -6.55
CA PHE A 62 13.41 -11.18 -6.56
C PHE A 62 13.96 -11.38 -5.16
N THR A 63 14.61 -12.53 -4.95
CA THR A 63 15.21 -12.87 -3.66
C THR A 63 16.30 -11.89 -3.23
N THR A 64 17.00 -11.27 -4.19
CA THR A 64 18.16 -10.39 -3.96
C THR A 64 17.92 -8.93 -4.32
N ARG A 65 16.88 -8.63 -5.12
CA ARG A 65 16.62 -7.29 -5.63
C ARG A 65 15.14 -7.03 -5.88
N LEU A 66 14.82 -5.76 -6.08
CA LEU A 66 13.52 -5.28 -6.52
C LEU A 66 13.65 -4.62 -7.89
N ALA A 67 12.66 -4.84 -8.75
CA ALA A 67 12.53 -4.12 -10.00
C ALA A 67 11.06 -3.82 -10.29
N ALA A 68 10.82 -2.91 -11.24
CA ALA A 68 9.47 -2.64 -11.72
C ALA A 68 9.48 -2.22 -13.19
N PHE A 69 8.33 -2.40 -13.83
CA PHE A 69 7.99 -1.79 -15.11
C PHE A 69 6.79 -0.88 -14.91
N VAL A 70 6.79 0.28 -15.56
CA VAL A 70 5.65 1.20 -15.53
C VAL A 70 5.15 1.39 -16.96
N TYR A 71 3.89 1.05 -17.17
CA TYR A 71 3.16 1.34 -18.41
C TYR A 71 2.46 2.69 -18.27
N SER A 72 2.47 3.49 -19.33
CA SER A 72 1.63 4.69 -19.44
C SER A 72 0.58 4.51 -20.52
N SER A 73 -0.69 4.81 -20.22
CA SER A 73 -1.75 4.81 -21.22
C SER A 73 -1.59 5.92 -22.27
N THR A 74 -0.94 7.03 -21.91
CA THR A 74 -0.71 8.20 -22.77
C THR A 74 0.27 7.84 -23.88
N THR A 75 1.43 7.27 -23.52
CA THR A 75 2.47 6.88 -24.49
C THR A 75 2.25 5.48 -25.05
N ARG A 76 1.46 4.65 -24.35
CA ARG A 76 1.27 3.22 -24.62
C ARG A 76 2.58 2.41 -24.60
N GLN A 77 3.57 2.90 -23.86
CA GLN A 77 4.87 2.27 -23.72
C GLN A 77 5.10 1.80 -22.30
N TRP A 78 5.92 0.75 -22.18
CA TRP A 78 6.53 0.34 -20.92
C TRP A 78 7.86 1.06 -20.72
N GLN A 79 8.16 1.39 -19.47
CA GLN A 79 9.44 1.91 -19.02
C GLN A 79 9.97 1.01 -17.91
N ALA A 80 11.25 0.63 -17.99
CA ALA A 80 11.92 -0.08 -16.93
C ALA A 80 12.35 0.89 -15.81
N VAL A 81 12.15 0.47 -14.57
CA VAL A 81 12.69 1.13 -13.37
C VAL A 81 14.02 0.46 -13.04
N ALA A 82 15.03 1.27 -12.71
CA ALA A 82 16.33 0.75 -12.30
C ALA A 82 16.19 -0.22 -11.12
N SER A 83 16.65 -1.46 -11.29
CA SER A 83 16.60 -2.45 -10.22
C SER A 83 17.52 -2.05 -9.09
N LYS A 84 17.08 -2.21 -7.85
CA LYS A 84 17.93 -2.01 -6.67
C LYS A 84 18.06 -3.30 -5.87
N GLU A 85 19.28 -3.59 -5.45
CA GLU A 85 19.52 -4.68 -4.53
C GLU A 85 18.90 -4.39 -3.16
N TRP A 86 18.45 -5.44 -2.47
CA TRP A 86 17.95 -5.29 -1.12
C TRP A 86 19.02 -4.68 -0.20
N ASN A 87 20.29 -5.03 -0.40
CA ASN A 87 21.40 -4.50 0.40
C ASN A 87 21.58 -2.97 0.27
N GLU A 88 21.31 -2.39 -0.91
CA GLU A 88 21.40 -0.94 -1.12
C GLU A 88 20.20 -0.19 -0.52
N LEU A 89 19.02 -0.80 -0.57
CA LEU A 89 17.81 -0.25 0.03
C LEU A 89 17.83 -0.36 1.56
N LEU A 90 18.49 -1.37 2.10
CA LEU A 90 18.54 -1.68 3.52
C LEU A 90 19.87 -1.16 4.11
N LEU A 91 19.92 0.13 4.46
CA LEU A 91 21.09 0.73 5.14
C LEU A 91 21.52 -0.15 6.34
N GLY A 92 22.68 -0.80 6.20
CA GLY A 92 23.37 -1.56 7.25
C GLY A 92 23.01 -3.04 7.36
N GLN A 93 23.65 -3.90 6.56
CA GLN A 93 24.62 -4.92 7.04
C GLN A 93 25.23 -5.71 5.86
N GLY A 94 26.51 -6.08 5.99
CA GLY A 94 27.32 -6.79 4.99
C GLY A 94 27.11 -8.31 4.93
N GLU A 95 25.87 -8.80 5.02
CA GLU A 95 25.55 -10.20 4.74
C GLU A 95 24.43 -10.28 3.70
N SER A 96 24.62 -11.12 2.69
CA SER A 96 23.70 -11.37 1.58
C SER A 96 22.31 -11.74 2.10
N THR A 97 21.45 -10.73 2.21
CA THR A 97 20.15 -10.88 2.87
C THR A 97 19.13 -11.36 1.84
N MET A 98 18.88 -12.67 1.81
CA MET A 98 17.86 -13.28 0.95
C MET A 98 16.47 -13.07 1.57
N VAL A 99 15.58 -12.36 0.89
CA VAL A 99 14.21 -12.11 1.36
C VAL A 99 13.26 -13.14 0.75
N SER A 100 12.42 -13.77 1.58
CA SER A 100 11.37 -14.66 1.09
C SER A 100 10.29 -13.84 0.34
N PRO A 101 9.95 -14.19 -0.92
CA PRO A 101 8.87 -13.53 -1.67
C PRO A 101 7.47 -13.69 -1.03
N ILE A 102 7.33 -14.54 -0.01
CA ILE A 102 6.04 -14.97 0.55
C ILE A 102 5.56 -14.06 1.70
N ASP A 103 6.36 -13.09 2.17
CA ASP A 103 5.95 -12.28 3.33
C ASP A 103 4.62 -11.53 3.04
N ARG A 104 3.72 -11.61 4.02
CA ARG A 104 2.38 -11.00 4.04
C ARG A 104 2.44 -9.48 4.17
N ARG A 105 3.58 -8.92 4.56
CA ARG A 105 3.73 -7.47 4.78
C ARG A 105 3.80 -6.63 3.50
N PHE A 106 4.03 -7.27 2.35
CA PHE A 106 3.98 -6.59 1.04
C PHE A 106 2.59 -6.14 0.60
N TYR A 107 1.52 -6.58 1.26
CA TYR A 107 0.15 -6.22 0.85
C TYR A 107 -0.28 -4.81 1.29
N GLY A 108 0.44 -4.19 2.24
CA GLY A 108 0.17 -2.82 2.69
C GLY A 108 0.97 -1.81 1.87
N ARG A 109 0.31 -1.20 0.88
CA ARG A 109 0.89 -0.11 0.08
C ARG A 109 0.13 1.17 0.32
N HIS A 110 0.87 2.27 0.47
CA HIS A 110 0.29 3.57 0.70
C HIS A 110 0.82 4.57 -0.32
N TYR A 111 -0.04 5.38 -0.89
CA TYR A 111 0.35 6.43 -1.82
C TYR A 111 0.20 7.80 -1.16
N ALA A 112 1.26 8.61 -1.20
CA ALA A 112 1.25 9.99 -0.72
C ALA A 112 2.30 10.82 -1.49
N TYR A 113 1.90 12.01 -1.95
CA TYR A 113 2.74 13.00 -2.62
C TYR A 113 3.61 12.43 -3.75
N GLY A 114 3.04 11.59 -4.63
CA GLY A 114 3.78 11.02 -5.75
C GLY A 114 4.67 9.83 -5.40
N CYS A 115 4.63 9.35 -4.16
CA CYS A 115 5.42 8.21 -3.71
C CYS A 115 4.53 7.07 -3.21
N PHE A 116 4.95 5.84 -3.49
CA PHE A 116 4.42 4.66 -2.83
C PHE A 116 5.32 4.26 -1.66
N TYR A 117 4.71 3.84 -0.56
CA TYR A 117 5.35 3.40 0.66
C TYR A 117 4.92 1.98 1.01
N TRP A 118 5.88 1.11 1.30
CA TRP A 118 5.65 -0.26 1.78
C TRP A 118 6.33 -0.48 3.13
N GLU A 119 5.68 -1.26 3.99
CA GLU A 119 6.31 -1.76 5.21
C GLU A 119 7.47 -2.71 4.87
N SER A 120 8.64 -2.48 5.49
CA SER A 120 9.81 -3.32 5.26
C SER A 120 9.65 -4.73 5.85
N ILE A 121 10.25 -5.67 5.17
CA ILE A 121 9.98 -7.11 5.21
C ILE A 121 10.70 -7.78 6.40
N MET A 122 11.55 -7.04 7.10
CA MET A 122 12.58 -7.62 7.96
C MET A 122 12.51 -7.13 9.41
N GLY A 123 11.35 -6.64 9.86
CA GLY A 123 11.18 -6.13 11.22
C GLY A 123 11.99 -4.86 11.51
N LYS A 124 12.50 -4.19 10.46
CA LYS A 124 13.17 -2.89 10.55
C LYS A 124 12.14 -1.77 10.45
N LYS A 125 12.46 -0.63 11.06
CA LYS A 125 11.65 0.58 11.18
C LYS A 125 11.61 1.46 9.92
N ASP A 126 11.95 0.87 8.78
CA ASP A 126 12.19 1.59 7.53
C ASP A 126 11.09 1.22 6.54
N LEU A 127 10.70 2.17 5.70
CA LEU A 127 9.76 1.92 4.61
C LEU A 127 10.52 1.90 3.30
N LEU A 128 10.18 0.95 2.43
CA LEU A 128 10.55 1.01 1.03
C LEU A 128 9.71 2.11 0.38
N VAL A 129 10.36 2.98 -0.40
CA VAL A 129 9.73 4.09 -1.10
C VAL A 129 9.98 3.96 -2.58
N PHE A 130 8.95 4.14 -3.39
CA PHE A 130 9.07 4.30 -4.84
C PHE A 130 8.54 5.67 -5.24
N ASP A 131 9.42 6.51 -5.77
CA ASP A 131 9.06 7.82 -6.31
C ASP A 131 8.60 7.63 -7.76
N THR A 132 7.31 7.91 -8.02
CA THR A 132 6.70 7.73 -9.34
C THR A 132 7.14 8.77 -10.36
N ARG A 133 7.63 9.93 -9.92
CA ARG A 133 8.11 11.00 -10.80
C ARG A 133 9.55 10.75 -11.22
N ARG A 134 10.38 10.31 -10.27
CA ARG A 134 11.78 9.98 -10.52
C ARG A 134 11.97 8.57 -11.08
N MET A 135 10.96 7.70 -10.96
CA MET A 135 11.05 6.27 -11.28
C MET A 135 12.21 5.60 -10.52
N GLU A 136 12.31 5.87 -9.22
CA GLU A 136 13.43 5.44 -8.38
C GLU A 136 12.96 4.83 -7.07
N PHE A 137 13.60 3.71 -6.68
CA PHE A 137 13.44 3.14 -5.35
C PHE A 137 14.38 3.81 -4.35
N SER A 138 13.91 3.99 -3.12
CA SER A 138 14.71 4.45 -1.99
C SER A 138 14.19 3.83 -0.69
N SER A 139 14.88 4.07 0.40
CA SER A 139 14.39 3.73 1.74
C SER A 139 14.24 4.98 2.59
N CYS A 140 13.27 4.95 3.48
CA CYS A 140 13.02 6.06 4.39
C CYS A 140 12.80 5.53 5.82
N ASN A 141 13.63 5.98 6.74
CA ASN A 141 13.52 5.66 8.17
C ASN A 141 12.39 6.51 8.75
N ILE A 142 11.16 6.00 8.59
CA ILE A 142 9.94 6.73 8.88
C ILE A 142 9.43 6.44 10.29
N LEU A 143 9.75 5.32 10.94
CA LEU A 143 9.12 5.07 12.23
C LEU A 143 9.85 5.82 13.37
N PRO A 144 9.10 6.47 14.30
CA PRO A 144 9.69 7.00 15.54
C PRO A 144 10.49 5.90 16.27
N ARG A 145 11.58 6.28 16.97
CA ARG A 145 12.55 5.32 17.56
C ARG A 145 11.94 4.31 18.52
N GLU A 146 10.75 4.55 19.05
CA GLU A 146 9.99 3.66 19.96
C GLU A 146 8.68 3.12 19.35
N PHE A 147 8.37 3.51 18.12
CA PHE A 147 7.13 3.15 17.45
C PHE A 147 7.23 1.77 16.78
N CYS A 148 6.35 0.86 17.20
CA CYS A 148 6.20 -0.49 16.64
C CYS A 148 4.69 -0.81 16.56
N PRO A 149 3.96 -0.22 15.62
CA PRO A 149 2.52 -0.41 15.53
C PRO A 149 2.21 -1.85 15.07
N LEU A 150 1.02 -2.33 15.43
CA LEU A 150 0.52 -3.62 14.95
C LEU A 150 0.18 -3.61 13.47
N ASP A 151 -0.20 -2.42 12.97
CA ASP A 151 -0.55 -2.12 11.59
C ASP A 151 -0.37 -0.61 11.36
N LEU A 152 0.01 -0.21 10.14
CA LEU A 152 0.31 1.18 9.83
C LEU A 152 -0.28 1.63 8.49
N ALA A 153 -0.44 2.95 8.35
CA ALA A 153 -0.72 3.58 7.08
C ALA A 153 -0.04 4.93 6.93
N ILE A 154 0.46 5.19 5.72
CA ILE A 154 0.96 6.50 5.31
C ILE A 154 -0.14 7.26 4.57
N VAL A 155 -0.26 8.55 4.87
CA VAL A 155 -1.27 9.44 4.29
C VAL A 155 -0.67 10.83 4.05
N GLU A 156 -1.37 11.64 3.27
CA GLU A 156 -1.06 13.06 3.10
C GLU A 156 -1.65 13.87 4.26
N ALA A 157 -0.81 14.47 5.11
CA ALA A 157 -1.24 15.29 6.25
C ALA A 157 -1.49 16.76 5.88
N GLY A 158 -1.46 17.11 4.59
CA GLY A 158 -1.44 18.49 4.10
C GLY A 158 -0.06 19.14 4.21
N GLU A 159 0.08 20.33 3.61
CA GLU A 159 1.31 21.14 3.64
C GLU A 159 2.59 20.40 3.19
N ALA A 160 2.44 19.42 2.29
CA ALA A 160 3.53 18.54 1.86
C ALA A 160 4.21 17.77 3.00
N ARG A 161 3.46 17.47 4.08
CA ARG A 161 3.90 16.67 5.22
C ARG A 161 3.23 15.30 5.21
N LEU A 162 4.02 14.27 5.52
CA LEU A 162 3.53 12.90 5.66
C LEU A 162 2.83 12.71 7.00
N GLY A 163 1.69 12.03 6.96
CA GLY A 163 0.99 11.50 8.13
C GLY A 163 1.22 10.00 8.25
N LEU A 164 1.28 9.52 9.48
CA LEU A 164 1.43 8.11 9.83
C LEU A 164 0.34 7.75 10.82
N PHE A 165 -0.53 6.84 10.44
CA PHE A 165 -1.43 6.17 11.35
C PHE A 165 -0.78 4.86 11.80
N GLY A 166 -0.91 4.53 13.09
CA GLY A 166 -0.52 3.22 13.59
C GLY A 166 -1.43 2.72 14.70
N ILE A 167 -1.78 1.44 14.63
CA ILE A 167 -2.60 0.76 15.64
C ILE A 167 -1.71 0.31 16.80
N HIS A 168 -2.05 0.73 18.01
CA HIS A 168 -1.36 0.38 19.25
C HIS A 168 -2.25 -0.46 20.14
N LEU A 169 -1.65 -1.36 20.90
CA LEU A 169 -2.31 -2.15 21.93
C LEU A 169 -1.72 -1.77 23.28
N GLU A 170 -2.54 -1.20 24.14
CA GLU A 170 -2.17 -0.87 25.51
C GLU A 170 -3.28 -1.35 26.47
N ALA A 171 -2.90 -2.17 27.46
CA ALA A 171 -3.83 -2.71 28.46
C ALA A 171 -5.12 -3.33 27.88
N GLY A 172 -5.04 -4.01 26.73
CA GLY A 172 -6.19 -4.66 26.08
C GLY A 172 -7.09 -3.74 25.24
N LYS A 173 -6.71 -2.46 25.11
CA LYS A 173 -7.40 -1.46 24.26
C LYS A 173 -6.58 -1.18 23.02
N PHE A 174 -7.27 -1.06 21.89
CA PHE A 174 -6.68 -0.71 20.61
C PHE A 174 -6.95 0.75 20.29
N ASP A 175 -5.87 1.51 20.16
CA ASP A 175 -5.90 2.94 19.83
C ASP A 175 -5.25 3.18 18.46
N LEU A 176 -5.83 4.12 17.71
CA LEU A 176 -5.25 4.66 16.49
C LEU A 176 -4.43 5.91 16.84
N CYS A 177 -3.12 5.82 16.73
CA CYS A 177 -2.23 6.96 16.93
C CYS A 177 -1.92 7.60 15.58
N TYR A 178 -2.05 8.92 15.50
CA TYR A 178 -1.75 9.72 14.31
C TYR A 178 -0.56 10.62 14.55
N TYR A 179 0.46 10.49 13.70
CA TYR A 179 1.68 11.26 13.74
C TYR A 179 1.84 12.08 12.48
N ILE A 180 2.40 13.28 12.61
CA ILE A 180 2.81 14.11 11.47
C ILE A 180 4.33 14.24 11.45
N LYS A 181 4.91 14.11 10.26
CA LYS A 181 6.32 14.36 10.03
C LYS A 181 6.57 15.86 9.94
N ARG A 182 7.39 16.41 10.84
CA ARG A 182 7.71 17.86 10.82
C ARG A 182 8.67 18.27 9.70
N ASN A 183 9.63 17.41 9.32
CA ASN A 183 10.68 17.72 8.33
C ASN A 183 10.63 16.81 7.09
N LYS A 184 11.02 17.39 5.93
CA LYS A 184 10.93 16.77 4.59
C LYS A 184 11.92 15.64 4.28
N CYS A 185 12.75 15.18 5.23
CA CYS A 185 13.84 14.17 5.11
C CYS A 185 15.26 14.73 5.20
N GLU A 186 15.56 15.56 6.20
CA GLU A 186 16.95 15.77 6.65
C GLU A 186 17.00 15.74 8.18
N GLY A 187 17.78 14.80 8.72
CA GLY A 187 17.99 14.64 10.16
C GLY A 187 16.90 13.86 10.91
N SER A 188 17.31 13.15 11.95
CA SER A 188 16.56 12.23 12.81
C SER A 188 15.05 12.54 13.01
N SER A 189 14.24 11.51 12.90
CA SER A 189 12.78 11.43 13.07
C SER A 189 12.16 12.35 14.15
N GLN A 190 11.66 13.52 13.74
CA GLN A 190 10.69 14.29 14.53
C GLN A 190 9.28 14.03 14.02
N TRP A 191 8.81 12.80 14.23
CA TRP A 191 7.38 12.51 14.17
C TRP A 191 6.76 13.00 15.47
N GLN A 192 5.73 13.84 15.35
CA GLN A 192 4.98 14.31 16.50
C GLN A 192 3.64 13.59 16.54
N LEU A 193 3.30 13.03 17.71
CA LEU A 193 1.96 12.53 17.97
C LEU A 193 0.99 13.71 18.00
N GLU A 194 0.03 13.72 17.08
CA GLU A 194 -1.02 14.75 17.01
C GLU A 194 -2.28 14.31 17.73
N LYS A 195 -2.66 13.03 17.60
CA LYS A 195 -3.90 12.51 18.18
C LYS A 195 -3.82 11.02 18.44
N THR A 196 -4.44 10.61 19.54
CA THR A 196 -4.74 9.20 19.84
C THR A 196 -6.24 9.03 19.84
N ILE A 197 -6.74 8.05 19.09
CA ILE A 197 -8.17 7.81 18.93
C ILE A 197 -8.51 6.38 19.37
N PRO A 198 -9.31 6.21 20.42
CA PRO A 198 -9.74 4.88 20.84
C PRO A 198 -10.61 4.21 19.78
N ILE A 199 -10.29 2.97 19.41
CA ILE A 199 -11.03 2.20 18.40
C ILE A 199 -11.95 1.18 19.06
N CYS A 200 -11.38 0.25 19.83
CA CYS A 200 -12.10 -0.85 20.47
C CYS A 200 -11.26 -1.54 21.56
N SER A 201 -11.93 -2.38 22.35
CA SER A 201 -11.29 -3.33 23.26
C SER A 201 -11.56 -4.77 22.80
N GLY A 202 -10.61 -5.67 23.04
CA GLY A 202 -10.77 -7.12 22.82
C GLY A 202 -10.42 -7.62 21.41
N CYS A 203 -11.08 -7.12 20.36
CA CYS A 203 -10.79 -7.56 18.99
C CYS A 203 -9.82 -6.59 18.30
N ARG A 204 -8.75 -7.12 17.72
CA ARG A 204 -7.75 -6.36 16.96
C ARG A 204 -8.40 -5.75 15.71
N PRO A 205 -8.35 -4.42 15.52
CA PRO A 205 -8.66 -3.80 14.25
C PRO A 205 -7.46 -3.94 13.30
N ASP A 206 -7.75 -3.99 12.00
CA ASP A 206 -6.76 -3.97 10.92
C ASP A 206 -7.03 -2.76 10.02
N ILE A 207 -5.96 -2.17 9.49
CA ILE A 207 -6.02 -1.15 8.46
C ILE A 207 -6.22 -1.86 7.13
N MET A 208 -7.36 -1.59 6.50
CA MET A 208 -7.75 -2.26 5.26
C MET A 208 -7.33 -1.46 4.03
N ALA A 209 -7.34 -0.13 4.11
CA ALA A 209 -6.94 0.75 3.03
C ALA A 209 -6.66 2.18 3.54
N ALA A 210 -5.84 2.92 2.80
CA ALA A 210 -5.67 4.36 2.95
C ALA A 210 -5.86 5.04 1.59
N THR A 211 -6.64 6.12 1.58
CA THR A 211 -6.86 6.99 0.42
C THR A 211 -6.45 8.41 0.79
N GLY A 212 -6.40 9.33 -0.18
CA GLY A 212 -6.06 10.73 0.09
C GLY A 212 -6.96 11.41 1.13
N ARG A 213 -8.20 10.93 1.32
CA ARG A 213 -9.16 11.53 2.26
C ARG A 213 -9.51 10.65 3.45
N TYR A 214 -9.55 9.34 3.27
CA TYR A 214 -10.05 8.40 4.27
C TYR A 214 -9.10 7.24 4.51
N LEU A 215 -8.92 6.89 5.78
CA LEU A 215 -8.38 5.61 6.23
C LEU A 215 -9.56 4.67 6.50
N LEU A 216 -9.51 3.42 6.02
CA LEU A 216 -10.51 2.41 6.34
C LEU A 216 -9.95 1.38 7.31
N LEU A 217 -10.63 1.21 8.42
CA LEU A 217 -10.39 0.19 9.43
C LEU A 217 -11.44 -0.91 9.30
N GLY A 218 -11.02 -2.15 9.48
CA GLY A 218 -11.91 -3.28 9.70
C GLY A 218 -11.70 -3.82 11.11
N LYS A 219 -12.80 -4.06 11.83
CA LYS A 219 -12.73 -4.74 13.13
C LYS A 219 -13.77 -5.83 13.23
N PHE A 220 -13.38 -6.94 13.83
CA PHE A 220 -14.31 -8.01 14.11
C PHE A 220 -15.22 -7.64 15.29
N GLY A 221 -16.51 -7.81 15.07
CA GLY A 221 -17.52 -7.80 16.10
C GLY A 221 -17.47 -9.05 16.97
N PRO A 222 -18.27 -9.07 18.05
CA PRO A 222 -18.38 -10.25 18.91
C PRO A 222 -18.94 -11.44 18.13
N MET A 223 -18.42 -12.63 18.44
CA MET A 223 -18.93 -13.90 17.92
C MET A 223 -20.39 -14.08 18.36
N ARG A 224 -21.28 -14.39 17.42
CA ARG A 224 -22.70 -14.67 17.68
C ARG A 224 -23.06 -16.04 17.12
N SER A 225 -23.99 -16.74 17.76
CA SER A 225 -24.59 -17.95 17.21
C SER A 225 -25.97 -17.62 16.67
N VAL A 226 -26.18 -17.82 15.37
CA VAL A 226 -27.51 -17.70 14.73
C VAL A 226 -27.83 -19.06 14.12
N ASN A 227 -28.92 -19.69 14.57
CA ASN A 227 -29.33 -21.03 14.13
C ASN A 227 -28.21 -22.07 14.22
N SER A 228 -27.46 -22.08 15.34
CA SER A 228 -26.32 -22.98 15.58
C SER A 228 -25.11 -22.77 14.65
N THR A 229 -25.11 -21.72 13.83
CA THR A 229 -23.97 -21.33 13.01
C THR A 229 -23.22 -20.16 13.65
N PRO A 230 -21.91 -20.29 13.93
CA PRO A 230 -21.11 -19.18 14.40
C PRO A 230 -20.99 -18.13 13.30
N ARG A 231 -21.29 -16.88 13.65
CA ARG A 231 -21.18 -15.70 12.79
C ARG A 231 -20.34 -14.67 13.48
N GLN A 232 -19.47 -14.04 12.72
CA GLN A 232 -18.71 -12.89 13.18
C GLN A 232 -18.92 -11.75 12.19
N ASP A 233 -19.47 -10.66 12.70
CA ASP A 233 -19.71 -9.46 11.91
C ASP A 233 -18.38 -8.73 11.73
N LEU A 234 -18.08 -8.28 10.52
CA LEU A 234 -16.95 -7.42 10.23
C LEU A 234 -17.47 -5.99 10.06
N GLU A 235 -17.11 -5.11 10.99
CA GLU A 235 -17.48 -3.69 10.96
C GLU A 235 -16.37 -2.89 10.27
N TYR A 236 -16.77 -2.07 9.30
CA TYR A 236 -15.88 -1.15 8.62
C TYR A 236 -16.10 0.27 9.12
N ILE A 237 -15.01 0.93 9.50
CA ILE A 237 -14.98 2.29 10.02
C ILE A 237 -14.05 3.12 9.15
N SER A 238 -14.51 4.27 8.69
CA SER A 238 -13.67 5.26 8.01
C SER A 238 -13.18 6.30 9.02
N VAL A 239 -11.93 6.72 8.88
CA VAL A 239 -11.35 7.88 9.56
C VAL A 239 -11.06 8.94 8.51
N ASP A 240 -11.65 10.11 8.64
CA ASP A 240 -11.30 11.25 7.79
C ASP A 240 -9.91 11.76 8.19
N VAL A 241 -8.97 11.77 7.24
CA VAL A 241 -7.54 12.07 7.50
C VAL A 241 -7.35 13.51 7.99
N LYS A 242 -8.21 14.44 7.56
CA LYS A 242 -8.09 15.86 7.89
C LYS A 242 -8.70 16.20 9.24
N THR A 243 -9.90 15.68 9.52
CA THR A 243 -10.65 15.98 10.74
C THR A 243 -10.41 14.97 11.86
N LEU A 244 -9.84 13.81 11.53
CA LEU A 244 -9.58 12.70 12.45
C LEU A 244 -10.86 12.24 13.15
N GLN A 245 -12.00 12.30 12.45
CA GLN A 245 -13.30 11.84 12.90
C GLN A 245 -13.59 10.44 12.34
N LEU A 246 -14.22 9.62 13.18
CA LEU A 246 -14.59 8.25 12.84
C LEU A 246 -16.05 8.22 12.39
N ALA A 247 -16.32 7.48 11.33
CA ALA A 247 -17.67 7.19 10.87
C ALA A 247 -17.80 5.70 10.55
N ARG A 248 -18.91 5.09 10.96
CA ARG A 248 -19.25 3.73 10.54
C ARG A 248 -19.62 3.75 9.06
N VAL A 249 -19.00 2.88 8.28
CA VAL A 249 -19.31 2.72 6.85
C VAL A 249 -20.38 1.66 6.68
N CYS A 250 -20.09 0.43 7.09
CA CYS A 250 -21.03 -0.69 7.01
C CYS A 250 -20.62 -1.83 7.94
N THR A 251 -21.52 -2.81 8.07
CA THR A 251 -21.26 -4.06 8.78
C THR A 251 -21.60 -5.21 7.84
N LYS A 252 -20.65 -6.11 7.64
CA LYS A 252 -20.85 -7.32 6.82
C LYS A 252 -20.88 -8.52 7.74
N SER A 253 -22.00 -9.23 7.76
CA SER A 253 -22.08 -10.52 8.44
C SER A 253 -21.37 -11.58 7.60
N SER A 254 -20.21 -12.05 8.05
CA SER A 254 -19.53 -13.18 7.41
C SER A 254 -19.81 -14.47 8.19
N GLY A 255 -20.12 -15.56 7.47
CA GLY A 255 -19.82 -16.91 7.97
C GLY A 255 -18.29 -17.12 7.98
N PHE A 256 -17.81 -18.32 8.36
CA PHE A 256 -16.38 -18.67 8.44
C PHE A 256 -15.55 -18.46 7.14
N ALA A 257 -16.19 -18.10 6.02
CA ALA A 257 -15.52 -17.77 4.76
C ALA A 257 -15.00 -16.32 4.79
N PHE A 258 -13.71 -16.17 5.10
CA PHE A 258 -12.94 -14.93 5.02
C PHE A 258 -12.79 -14.44 3.57
N SER A 259 -13.88 -13.95 2.96
CA SER A 259 -13.79 -13.26 1.67
C SER A 259 -13.04 -11.95 1.88
N LYS A 260 -11.79 -11.87 1.39
CA LYS A 260 -11.06 -10.59 1.27
C LYS A 260 -11.95 -9.64 0.47
N THR A 261 -12.54 -8.67 1.15
CA THR A 261 -13.34 -7.64 0.50
C THR A 261 -12.34 -6.58 0.07
N TRP A 262 -12.00 -6.59 -1.21
CA TRP A 262 -11.12 -5.57 -1.78
C TRP A 262 -11.92 -4.27 -1.87
N ILE A 263 -11.44 -3.24 -1.20
CA ILE A 263 -12.09 -1.94 -1.25
C ILE A 263 -11.71 -1.30 -2.57
N TYR A 264 -12.74 -0.87 -3.28
CA TYR A 264 -12.58 -0.22 -4.56
C TYR A 264 -12.15 1.23 -4.34
N ILE A 265 -10.84 1.51 -4.33
CA ILE A 265 -10.31 2.81 -3.87
C ILE A 265 -9.79 3.77 -4.94
N ASN A 266 -9.47 3.35 -6.17
CA ASN A 266 -8.88 4.26 -7.16
C ASN A 266 -9.18 3.80 -8.60
N PHE A 267 -10.05 4.54 -9.30
CA PHE A 267 -10.09 4.53 -10.76
C PHE A 267 -9.22 5.67 -11.29
N PRO A 268 -8.50 5.48 -12.41
CA PRO A 268 -8.19 6.60 -13.26
C PRO A 268 -9.50 7.23 -13.79
N PRO A 269 -9.65 8.55 -13.80
CA PRO A 269 -10.92 9.18 -14.16
C PRO A 269 -11.43 8.87 -15.59
N SER A 270 -10.61 8.26 -16.48
CA SER A 270 -11.05 7.61 -17.74
C SER A 270 -12.18 6.60 -17.60
N LEU A 271 -12.32 6.05 -16.39
CA LEU A 271 -13.27 5.01 -16.03
C LEU A 271 -14.25 5.53 -14.96
N SER A 272 -14.23 6.83 -14.68
CA SER A 272 -15.22 7.51 -13.85
C SER A 272 -16.40 7.96 -14.71
N SER A 273 -17.60 7.97 -14.12
CA SER A 273 -18.80 8.43 -14.82
C SER A 273 -18.59 9.83 -15.41
N PRO A 274 -19.14 10.14 -16.59
CA PRO A 274 -19.14 11.51 -17.08
C PRO A 274 -19.77 12.42 -16.02
N LYS A 275 -19.07 13.49 -15.66
CA LYS A 275 -19.61 14.54 -14.80
C LYS A 275 -20.84 15.10 -15.51
N ILE A 276 -22.02 14.87 -14.93
CA ILE A 276 -23.29 15.50 -15.33
C ILE A 276 -23.26 16.96 -14.89
#